data_AF-A0A9E5A253-F1
#
_entry.id   AF-A0A9E5A253-F1
#
_cell.length_a   1.000
_cell.length_b   1.000
_cell.length_c   1.000
_cell.angle_alpha   90.00
_cell.angle_beta   90.00
_cell.angle_gamma   90.00
#
_symmetry.space_group_name_H-M   'P 1'
#
loop_
_entity.id
_entity.type
_entity.pdbx_description
1 polymer ?
#
loop_
_entity_poly.entity_id
_entity_poly.type
_entity_poly.pdbx_seq_one_letter_code
_entity_poly.pdbx_strand_id
1 'polypeptide(L)'
;MIRGNLVNPFTEEIYPAEIEVRSGMVECVKQIEGKFNQYILPGFIDAHIHIESSMLTPSRFAEAVVPHGTTSVVSDPHEIANVLGIPGIKYMIEDASTVPLNVFFTAPSCVPATPFETSGAVISSKEIDELLKYDEMVALGEMMNFPGVLSDDPEVTAKIAAAKNHGKPVDGHAPLLSGNDLCKYIAAGISTDHECTLKKEVIEKRKLGMKVMLRQGSSAKNLADLICAGGDFIISDDKHPEDLLKGHVNLMLKEAVELGEDPVKAVKMVTINPAAHYGLNTGLIAPGKSADMVVVDDLVNFNVKEVYIDGNIVAREGKALFSVNPPALESTFKISSKKPADFEISSHEGEEKVRVIDVREGQLLTGESEAVLTVASGKIGPDVKNDILKIAVLERYGHNKMANAFVHGFGLKKGAIASSVAHDSHNIIAVGTNSQDMVDAVNSLVKNNGGLVTASNGCIHSLKLPIGGLMSMKSAEDVAFKLEVLHNALDDMGCKLDSPFMTMSFLALLVIPKLKISDMGLFDVEKFDFVDVVK
;
A
#
# COMPACT_ATOMS: atom_id res chain seq x y z
N MET A 1 2.18 19.13 -32.25
CA MET A 1 1.01 19.99 -31.93
C MET A 1 -0.16 19.08 -31.64
N ILE A 2 -0.86 19.32 -30.53
CA ILE A 2 -2.02 18.54 -30.08
C ILE A 2 -3.21 19.49 -30.02
N ARG A 3 -4.39 19.07 -30.48
CA ARG A 3 -5.60 19.92 -30.58
C ARG A 3 -6.80 19.21 -29.97
N GLY A 4 -7.62 19.93 -29.21
CA GLY A 4 -8.79 19.39 -28.54
C GLY A 4 -9.45 20.40 -27.62
N ASN A 5 -10.50 19.99 -26.89
CA ASN A 5 -11.08 20.82 -25.84
C ASN A 5 -10.18 20.73 -24.60
N LEU A 6 -9.38 21.76 -24.33
CA LEU A 6 -8.53 21.81 -23.14
C LEU A 6 -9.38 22.05 -21.90
N VAL A 7 -9.23 21.18 -20.91
CA VAL A 7 -9.74 21.39 -19.54
C VAL A 7 -8.65 22.11 -18.76
N ASN A 8 -8.91 23.35 -18.37
CA ASN A 8 -7.95 24.15 -17.60
C ASN A 8 -8.33 24.15 -16.11
N PRO A 9 -7.70 23.32 -15.25
CA PRO A 9 -8.03 23.25 -13.83
C PRO A 9 -7.66 24.53 -13.04
N PHE A 10 -6.81 25.40 -13.62
CA PHE A 10 -6.44 26.66 -12.99
C PHE A 10 -7.56 27.71 -13.10
N THR A 11 -8.15 27.88 -14.30
CA THR A 11 -9.25 28.83 -14.54
C THR A 11 -10.64 28.23 -14.40
N GLU A 12 -10.73 26.90 -14.31
CA GLU A 12 -11.99 26.13 -14.31
C GLU A 12 -12.79 26.27 -15.61
N GLU A 13 -12.09 26.48 -16.73
CA GLU A 13 -12.70 26.66 -18.06
C GLU A 13 -12.39 25.48 -18.99
N ILE A 14 -13.27 25.29 -19.98
CA ILE A 14 -13.09 24.34 -21.07
C ILE A 14 -13.17 25.11 -22.39
N TYR A 15 -12.11 25.03 -23.20
CA TYR A 15 -12.07 25.72 -24.50
C TYR A 15 -11.24 24.96 -25.54
N PRO A 16 -11.55 25.10 -26.84
CA PRO A 16 -10.72 24.53 -27.89
C PRO A 16 -9.33 25.17 -27.90
N ALA A 17 -8.29 24.34 -27.88
CA ALA A 17 -6.91 24.80 -27.84
C ALA A 17 -5.99 24.00 -28.77
N GLU A 18 -4.89 24.65 -29.17
CA GLU A 18 -3.71 24.03 -29.77
C GLU A 18 -2.54 24.13 -28.77
N ILE A 19 -1.90 23.00 -28.52
CA ILE A 19 -0.76 22.88 -27.59
C ILE A 19 0.51 22.59 -28.41
N GLU A 20 1.47 23.49 -28.29
CA GLU A 20 2.81 23.36 -28.85
C GLU A 20 3.74 22.79 -27.79
N VAL A 21 4.47 21.73 -28.15
CA VAL A 21 5.38 21.00 -27.25
C VAL A 21 6.75 20.98 -27.88
N ARG A 22 7.78 21.31 -27.08
CA ARG A 22 9.19 21.31 -27.48
C ARG A 22 10.03 20.77 -26.34
N SER A 23 10.86 19.77 -26.65
CA SER A 23 11.81 19.17 -25.68
C SER A 23 11.12 18.72 -24.37
N GLY A 24 9.97 18.08 -24.49
CA GLY A 24 9.19 17.57 -23.37
C GLY A 24 8.38 18.60 -22.58
N MET A 25 8.49 19.88 -22.89
CA MET A 25 7.76 20.94 -22.21
C MET A 25 6.70 21.58 -23.11
N VAL A 26 5.63 22.07 -22.49
CA VAL A 26 4.65 22.93 -23.16
C VAL A 26 5.33 24.26 -23.49
N GLU A 27 5.42 24.59 -24.78
CA GLU A 27 5.98 25.85 -25.28
C GLU A 27 4.90 26.94 -25.34
N CYS A 28 3.70 26.58 -25.83
CA CYS A 28 2.59 27.51 -25.96
C CYS A 28 1.24 26.78 -25.90
N VAL A 29 0.23 27.47 -25.35
CA VAL A 29 -1.18 27.06 -25.41
C VAL A 29 -1.94 28.19 -26.10
N LYS A 30 -2.53 27.90 -27.27
CA LYS A 30 -3.28 28.88 -28.06
C LYS A 30 -4.75 28.48 -28.07
N GLN A 31 -5.62 29.35 -27.60
CA GLN A 31 -7.06 29.18 -27.82
C GLN A 31 -7.34 29.31 -29.32
N ILE A 32 -8.15 28.40 -29.84
CA ILE A 32 -8.52 28.34 -31.26
C ILE A 32 -10.02 28.23 -31.41
N GLU A 33 -10.52 28.41 -32.63
CA GLU A 33 -11.89 28.08 -32.99
C GLU A 33 -11.96 26.64 -33.51
N GLY A 34 -13.05 25.93 -33.18
CA GLY A 34 -13.28 24.58 -33.67
C GLY A 34 -14.26 23.79 -32.81
N LYS A 35 -14.71 22.65 -33.34
CA LYS A 35 -15.46 21.65 -32.57
C LYS A 35 -14.63 20.38 -32.50
N PHE A 36 -14.36 19.94 -31.28
CA PHE A 36 -13.61 18.71 -31.01
C PHE A 36 -14.49 17.77 -30.20
N ASN A 37 -14.34 16.46 -30.43
CA ASN A 37 -15.11 15.42 -29.75
C ASN A 37 -14.35 14.80 -28.57
N GLN A 38 -13.20 15.38 -28.21
CA GLN A 38 -12.29 14.86 -27.19
C GLN A 38 -11.81 16.00 -26.31
N TYR A 39 -11.41 15.64 -25.10
CA TYR A 39 -10.89 16.57 -24.09
C TYR A 39 -9.42 16.29 -23.82
N ILE A 40 -8.65 17.35 -23.65
CA ILE A 40 -7.25 17.29 -23.23
C ILE A 40 -7.20 17.76 -21.79
N LEU A 41 -6.67 16.92 -20.91
CA LEU A 41 -6.49 17.18 -19.49
C LEU A 41 -5.01 17.12 -19.14
N PRO A 42 -4.55 17.81 -18.08
CA PRO A 42 -3.24 17.51 -17.51
C PRO A 42 -3.16 16.04 -17.10
N GLY A 43 -1.95 15.50 -17.16
CA GLY A 43 -1.62 14.17 -16.65
C GLY A 43 -2.13 13.92 -15.24
N PHE A 44 -2.74 12.76 -14.99
CA PHE A 44 -3.28 12.43 -13.67
C PHE A 44 -2.16 12.06 -12.69
N ILE A 45 -2.30 12.54 -11.46
CA ILE A 45 -1.38 12.35 -10.34
C ILE A 45 -2.11 11.58 -9.25
N ASP A 46 -1.62 10.38 -8.93
CA ASP A 46 -1.99 9.70 -7.69
C ASP A 46 -1.07 10.18 -6.57
N ALA A 47 -1.63 10.94 -5.63
CA ALA A 47 -0.85 11.72 -4.69
C ALA A 47 -0.41 10.94 -3.44
N HIS A 48 -0.84 9.69 -3.29
CA HIS A 48 -0.44 8.82 -2.21
C HIS A 48 -0.76 7.37 -2.58
N ILE A 49 0.29 6.55 -2.74
CA ILE A 49 0.16 5.13 -3.09
C ILE A 49 1.33 4.29 -2.56
N HIS A 50 1.04 3.04 -2.21
CA HIS A 50 2.07 2.02 -1.98
C HIS A 50 2.14 1.11 -3.20
N ILE A 51 3.18 1.27 -4.04
CA ILE A 51 3.33 0.44 -5.25
C ILE A 51 3.46 -1.04 -4.85
N GLU A 52 4.11 -1.31 -3.72
CA GLU A 52 4.31 -2.65 -3.18
C GLU A 52 2.98 -3.40 -2.94
N SER A 53 1.91 -2.70 -2.54
CA SER A 53 0.58 -3.27 -2.32
C SER A 53 -0.07 -3.81 -3.60
N SER A 54 0.40 -3.35 -4.77
CA SER A 54 0.02 -3.94 -6.06
C SER A 54 0.73 -5.25 -6.39
N MET A 55 1.72 -5.62 -5.58
CA MET A 55 2.59 -6.77 -5.80
C MET A 55 3.37 -6.69 -7.13
N LEU A 56 3.52 -5.50 -7.69
CA LEU A 56 4.24 -5.22 -8.93
C LEU A 56 5.46 -4.34 -8.64
N THR A 57 6.53 -4.50 -9.41
CA THR A 57 7.63 -3.53 -9.39
C THR A 57 7.16 -2.19 -9.98
N PRO A 58 7.77 -1.03 -9.63
CA PRO A 58 7.40 0.27 -10.19
C PRO A 58 7.21 0.31 -11.71
N SER A 59 8.07 -0.35 -12.47
CA SER A 59 7.97 -0.42 -13.93
C SER A 59 6.77 -1.25 -14.41
N ARG A 60 6.42 -2.34 -13.71
CA ARG A 60 5.22 -3.15 -13.99
C ARG A 60 3.94 -2.45 -13.54
N PHE A 61 4.01 -1.71 -12.44
CA PHE A 61 2.94 -0.83 -12.01
C PHE A 61 2.68 0.26 -13.08
N ALA A 62 3.73 0.90 -13.61
CA ALA A 62 3.61 1.87 -14.69
C ALA A 62 2.94 1.28 -15.95
N GLU A 63 3.32 0.05 -16.35
CA GLU A 63 2.68 -0.66 -17.47
C GLU A 63 1.17 -0.81 -17.28
N ALA A 64 0.71 -1.04 -16.04
CA ALA A 64 -0.70 -1.18 -15.71
C ALA A 64 -1.43 0.18 -15.69
N VAL A 65 -0.85 1.24 -15.11
CA VAL A 65 -1.59 2.49 -14.83
C VAL A 65 -1.47 3.58 -15.88
N VAL A 66 -0.37 3.63 -16.63
CA VAL A 66 -0.16 4.65 -17.67
C VAL A 66 -1.24 4.57 -18.75
N PRO A 67 -1.68 3.38 -19.23
CA PRO A 67 -2.80 3.29 -20.17
C PRO A 67 -4.12 3.88 -19.68
N HIS A 68 -4.26 4.09 -18.36
CA HIS A 68 -5.40 4.68 -17.70
C HIS A 68 -5.23 6.17 -17.38
N GLY A 69 -4.23 6.84 -17.97
CA GLY A 69 -4.06 8.30 -17.88
C GLY A 69 -3.20 8.77 -16.70
N THR A 70 -2.69 7.84 -15.89
CA THR A 70 -1.78 8.19 -14.79
C THR A 70 -0.41 8.51 -15.36
N THR A 71 0.04 9.75 -15.19
CA THR A 71 1.36 10.21 -15.65
C THR A 71 2.33 10.40 -14.50
N SER A 72 1.82 10.52 -13.27
CA SER A 72 2.65 10.65 -12.08
C SER A 72 2.04 9.98 -10.88
N VAL A 73 2.90 9.54 -9.96
CA VAL A 73 2.48 9.09 -8.63
C VAL A 73 3.43 9.63 -7.56
N VAL A 74 2.92 9.82 -6.35
CA VAL A 74 3.72 10.05 -5.15
C VAL A 74 3.60 8.79 -4.29
N SER A 75 4.67 8.01 -4.23
CA SER A 75 4.66 6.71 -3.57
C SER A 75 5.45 6.73 -2.27
N ASP A 76 4.89 6.17 -1.19
CA ASP A 76 5.62 5.92 0.05
C ASP A 76 6.15 4.47 0.04
N PRO A 77 7.46 4.25 -0.18
CA PRO A 77 8.04 2.92 -0.30
C PRO A 77 8.34 2.31 1.09
N HIS A 78 7.47 2.52 2.08
CA HIS A 78 7.72 2.11 3.45
C HIS A 78 7.79 0.59 3.61
N GLU A 79 7.15 -0.16 2.72
CA GLU A 79 7.10 -1.63 2.75
C GLU A 79 8.48 -2.20 2.42
N ILE A 80 9.03 -1.84 1.25
CA ILE A 80 10.38 -2.28 0.88
C ILE A 80 11.46 -1.67 1.78
N ALA A 81 11.21 -0.50 2.35
CA ALA A 81 12.09 0.11 3.33
C ALA A 81 12.14 -0.67 4.64
N ASN A 82 11.03 -1.23 5.14
CA ASN A 82 11.05 -2.16 6.27
C ASN A 82 11.85 -3.44 5.97
N VAL A 83 11.86 -3.93 4.72
CA VAL A 83 12.64 -5.12 4.35
C VAL A 83 14.13 -4.84 4.18
N LEU A 84 14.49 -3.75 3.51
CA LEU A 84 15.83 -3.52 2.96
C LEU A 84 16.43 -2.17 3.34
N GLY A 85 15.65 -1.25 3.91
CA GLY A 85 16.06 0.12 4.18
C GLY A 85 16.38 0.90 2.91
N ILE A 86 17.42 1.72 2.96
CA ILE A 86 17.89 2.55 1.85
C ILE A 86 18.15 1.76 0.54
N PRO A 87 18.78 0.56 0.56
CA PRO A 87 18.87 -0.30 -0.62
C PRO A 87 17.53 -0.59 -1.30
N GLY A 88 16.46 -0.83 -0.52
CA GLY A 88 15.12 -1.09 -1.05
C GLY A 88 14.54 0.15 -1.74
N ILE A 89 14.68 1.31 -1.11
CA ILE A 89 14.26 2.59 -1.67
C ILE A 89 15.00 2.90 -2.98
N LYS A 90 16.31 2.64 -3.03
CA LYS A 90 17.12 2.82 -4.25
C LYS A 90 16.68 1.89 -5.38
N TYR A 91 16.29 0.66 -5.07
CA TYR A 91 15.71 -0.25 -6.05
C TYR A 91 14.45 0.34 -6.68
N MET A 92 13.55 0.91 -5.86
CA MET A 92 12.31 1.52 -6.36
C MET A 92 12.60 2.69 -7.31
N ILE A 93 13.54 3.56 -6.95
CA ILE A 93 13.98 4.69 -7.78
C ILE A 93 14.60 4.17 -9.10
N GLU A 94 15.49 3.18 -9.02
CA GLU A 94 16.17 2.62 -10.19
C GLU A 94 15.16 1.98 -11.16
N ASP A 95 14.25 1.13 -10.68
CA ASP A 95 13.25 0.48 -11.53
C ASP A 95 12.28 1.50 -12.15
N ALA A 96 11.81 2.47 -11.35
CA ALA A 96 10.94 3.54 -11.85
C ALA A 96 11.60 4.39 -12.95
N SER A 97 12.91 4.63 -12.87
CA SER A 97 13.65 5.41 -13.88
C SER A 97 13.72 4.75 -15.27
N THR A 98 13.32 3.47 -15.39
CA THR A 98 13.37 2.71 -16.64
C THR A 98 12.10 2.86 -17.50
N VAL A 99 11.06 3.51 -16.97
CA VAL A 99 9.74 3.67 -17.60
C VAL A 99 9.34 5.14 -17.66
N PRO A 100 8.38 5.53 -18.51
CA PRO A 100 8.01 6.93 -18.63
C PRO A 100 7.15 7.46 -17.48
N LEU A 101 6.59 6.63 -16.60
CA LEU A 101 5.80 7.13 -15.46
C LEU A 101 6.68 7.95 -14.52
N ASN A 102 6.27 9.18 -14.20
CA ASN A 102 6.96 10.01 -13.21
C ASN A 102 6.64 9.50 -11.79
N VAL A 103 7.54 8.73 -11.20
CA VAL A 103 7.39 8.24 -9.81
C VAL A 103 8.17 9.16 -8.88
N PHE A 104 7.44 9.93 -8.08
CA PHE A 104 7.99 10.67 -6.95
C PHE A 104 7.83 9.80 -5.70
N PHE A 105 8.75 9.97 -4.75
CA PHE A 105 8.76 9.19 -3.51
C PHE A 105 8.61 10.11 -2.29
N THR A 106 8.09 9.56 -1.22
CA THR A 106 8.23 10.16 0.12
C THR A 106 9.26 9.37 0.92
N ALA A 107 9.96 10.02 1.85
CA ALA A 107 10.95 9.36 2.68
C ALA A 107 10.23 8.54 3.79
N PRO A 108 10.36 7.21 3.87
CA PRO A 108 9.59 6.39 4.81
C PRO A 108 9.82 6.78 6.28
N SER A 109 8.77 7.23 6.95
CA SER A 109 8.92 7.94 8.23
C SER A 109 9.06 7.01 9.44
N CYS A 110 8.44 5.82 9.38
CA CYS A 110 8.26 4.90 10.50
C CYS A 110 8.82 3.49 10.19
N VAL A 111 10.14 3.41 9.98
CA VAL A 111 10.85 2.14 9.78
C VAL A 111 11.79 1.85 10.96
N PRO A 112 11.49 0.87 11.83
CA PRO A 112 10.23 0.09 11.89
C PRO A 112 9.06 0.88 12.46
N ALA A 113 7.83 0.37 12.28
CA ALA A 113 6.64 0.93 12.89
C ALA A 113 6.64 0.81 14.43
N THR A 114 7.28 -0.24 14.96
CA THR A 114 7.27 -0.60 16.39
C THR A 114 8.55 -1.35 16.78
N PRO A 115 9.03 -1.25 18.04
CA PRO A 115 10.18 -2.00 18.54
C PRO A 115 9.85 -3.45 18.99
N PHE A 116 8.59 -3.89 18.90
CA PHE A 116 8.10 -5.20 19.40
C PHE A 116 8.15 -6.34 18.36
N GLU A 117 8.88 -6.12 17.27
CA GLU A 117 9.09 -7.08 16.21
C GLU A 117 10.46 -6.85 15.54
N THR A 118 10.96 -7.87 14.83
CA THR A 118 12.21 -7.76 14.09
C THR A 118 11.95 -7.29 12.66
N SER A 119 12.32 -6.04 12.35
CA SER A 119 12.31 -5.49 10.99
C SER A 119 13.67 -5.70 10.28
N GLY A 120 13.65 -5.64 8.95
CA GLY A 120 14.85 -5.77 8.11
C GLY A 120 15.75 -4.54 8.12
N ALA A 121 15.22 -3.37 8.53
CA ALA A 121 15.96 -2.13 8.60
C ALA A 121 15.47 -1.20 9.71
N VAL A 122 16.26 -0.14 9.94
CA VAL A 122 15.91 1.02 10.75
C VAL A 122 16.29 2.26 9.94
N ILE A 123 15.39 3.24 9.84
CA ILE A 123 15.66 4.53 9.20
C ILE A 123 15.55 5.62 10.26
N SER A 124 16.68 6.21 10.63
CA SER A 124 16.76 7.33 11.56
C SER A 124 16.63 8.68 10.85
N SER A 125 16.51 9.75 11.62
CA SER A 125 16.52 11.14 11.20
C SER A 125 17.73 11.52 10.35
N LYS A 126 18.87 10.85 10.56
CA LYS A 126 20.06 11.03 9.70
C LYS A 126 19.85 10.44 8.31
N GLU A 127 19.33 9.22 8.21
CA GLU A 127 19.01 8.63 6.91
C GLU A 127 17.89 9.40 6.20
N ILE A 128 16.89 9.91 6.93
CA ILE A 128 15.85 10.79 6.39
C ILE A 128 16.45 12.07 5.79
N ASP A 129 17.38 12.74 6.48
CA ASP A 129 18.04 13.93 5.95
C ASP A 129 18.79 13.65 4.64
N GLU A 130 19.45 12.48 4.53
CA GLU A 130 20.12 12.07 3.29
C GLU A 130 19.13 11.73 2.17
N LEU A 131 18.03 11.02 2.48
CA LEU A 131 16.98 10.71 1.50
C LEU A 131 16.32 11.97 0.95
N LEU A 132 16.06 12.96 1.79
CA LEU A 132 15.43 14.21 1.38
C LEU A 132 16.32 15.08 0.45
N LYS A 133 17.57 14.70 0.19
CA LYS A 133 18.42 15.36 -0.82
C LYS A 133 18.17 14.88 -2.24
N TYR A 134 17.51 13.74 -2.42
CA TYR A 134 17.14 13.23 -3.75
C TYR A 134 16.03 14.09 -4.36
N ASP A 135 16.12 14.35 -5.66
CA ASP A 135 15.12 15.14 -6.39
C ASP A 135 13.78 14.39 -6.48
N GLU A 136 13.85 13.05 -6.53
CA GLU A 136 12.68 12.17 -6.55
C GLU A 136 11.94 12.15 -5.20
N MET A 137 12.60 12.50 -4.10
CA MET A 137 12.01 12.46 -2.74
C MET A 137 11.28 13.77 -2.44
N VAL A 138 9.97 13.83 -2.59
CA VAL A 138 9.21 15.09 -2.55
C VAL A 138 8.63 15.45 -1.18
N ALA A 139 8.60 14.51 -0.24
CA ALA A 139 8.07 14.71 1.11
C ALA A 139 8.71 13.77 2.14
N LEU A 140 8.46 14.03 3.43
CA LEU A 140 8.52 12.98 4.45
C LEU A 140 7.21 12.18 4.38
N GLY A 141 7.33 10.86 4.33
CA GLY A 141 6.21 9.92 4.22
C GLY A 141 5.29 9.96 5.42
N GLU A 142 4.23 9.18 5.35
CA GLU A 142 3.09 9.30 6.26
C GLU A 142 3.54 9.16 7.73
N MET A 143 3.27 10.17 8.55
CA MET A 143 3.70 10.16 9.95
C MET A 143 2.70 9.36 10.82
N MET A 144 2.69 8.04 10.65
CA MET A 144 1.83 7.11 11.40
C MET A 144 2.16 7.04 12.90
N ASN A 145 3.41 7.34 13.29
CA ASN A 145 3.78 7.52 14.69
C ASN A 145 3.30 8.88 15.24
N PHE A 146 2.01 9.18 15.07
CA PHE A 146 1.36 10.33 15.70
C PHE A 146 1.48 10.29 17.23
N PRO A 147 1.52 9.14 17.95
CA PRO A 147 1.79 9.13 19.39
C PRO A 147 3.17 9.72 19.73
N GLY A 148 4.19 9.45 18.91
CA GLY A 148 5.51 10.07 19.02
C GLY A 148 5.48 11.58 18.80
N VAL A 149 4.68 12.06 17.85
CA VAL A 149 4.45 13.51 17.67
C VAL A 149 3.78 14.13 18.90
N LEU A 150 2.75 13.49 19.46
CA LEU A 150 2.02 14.00 20.62
C LEU A 150 2.83 13.97 21.92
N SER A 151 3.81 13.07 22.02
CA SER A 151 4.71 12.94 23.17
C SER A 151 6.04 13.68 23.02
N ASP A 152 6.23 14.42 21.92
CA ASP A 152 7.48 15.12 21.59
C ASP A 152 8.69 14.18 21.55
N ASP A 153 8.51 12.99 20.97
CA ASP A 153 9.60 12.02 20.78
C ASP A 153 10.76 12.69 20.02
N PRO A 154 12.00 12.64 20.53
CA PRO A 154 13.13 13.35 19.94
C PRO A 154 13.45 12.91 18.51
N GLU A 155 13.28 11.63 18.21
CA GLU A 155 13.61 11.06 16.91
C GLU A 155 12.55 11.41 15.87
N VAL A 156 11.27 11.30 16.23
CA VAL A 156 10.15 11.76 15.39
C VAL A 156 10.26 13.26 15.11
N THR A 157 10.55 14.06 16.14
CA THR A 157 10.74 15.51 16.00
C THR A 157 11.92 15.84 15.07
N ALA A 158 13.02 15.09 15.16
CA ALA A 158 14.18 15.27 14.29
C ALA A 158 13.87 14.94 12.82
N LYS A 159 13.11 13.87 12.54
CA LYS A 159 12.66 13.53 11.18
C LYS A 159 11.80 14.64 10.56
N ILE A 160 10.83 15.15 11.33
CA ILE A 160 9.97 16.27 10.92
C ILE A 160 10.80 17.55 10.66
N ALA A 161 11.79 17.82 11.52
CA ALA A 161 12.69 18.96 11.34
C ALA A 161 13.54 18.83 10.06
N ALA A 162 13.99 17.62 9.71
CA ALA A 162 14.72 17.39 8.46
C ALA A 162 13.86 17.78 7.23
N ALA A 163 12.61 17.32 7.16
CA ALA A 163 11.69 17.70 6.08
C ALA A 163 11.55 19.22 5.94
N LYS A 164 11.34 19.92 7.06
CA LYS A 164 11.26 21.39 7.10
C LYS A 164 12.53 22.07 6.61
N ASN A 165 13.70 21.57 6.98
CA ASN A 165 14.99 22.12 6.56
C ASN A 165 15.20 22.01 5.04
N HIS A 166 14.68 20.95 4.42
CA HIS A 166 14.68 20.77 2.96
C HIS A 166 13.52 21.50 2.26
N GLY A 167 12.64 22.18 3.01
CA GLY A 167 11.47 22.85 2.45
C GLY A 167 10.42 21.90 1.87
N LYS A 168 10.41 20.63 2.31
CA LYS A 168 9.52 19.58 1.83
C LYS A 168 8.36 19.36 2.82
N PRO A 169 7.13 19.07 2.34
CA PRO A 169 6.01 18.80 3.21
C PRO A 169 6.20 17.49 4.01
N VAL A 170 5.36 17.33 5.02
CA VAL A 170 5.23 16.09 5.79
C VAL A 170 3.82 15.57 5.60
N ASP A 171 3.73 14.33 5.13
CA ASP A 171 2.47 13.62 4.99
C ASP A 171 2.03 12.98 6.31
N GLY A 172 0.72 12.82 6.48
CA GLY A 172 0.14 12.36 7.73
C GLY A 172 -0.70 11.10 7.60
N HIS A 173 -0.79 10.40 8.72
CA HIS A 173 -1.59 9.21 8.97
C HIS A 173 -2.11 9.33 10.41
N ALA A 174 -3.31 9.85 10.57
CA ALA A 174 -3.86 10.21 11.89
C ALA A 174 -5.34 9.81 12.02
N PRO A 175 -5.64 8.49 12.07
CA PRO A 175 -7.00 7.99 12.20
C PRO A 175 -7.63 8.48 13.51
N LEU A 176 -8.85 9.03 13.45
CA LEU A 176 -9.66 9.48 14.60
C LEU A 176 -9.04 10.60 15.47
N LEU A 177 -7.87 11.13 15.11
CA LEU A 177 -7.21 12.20 15.84
C LEU A 177 -8.02 13.50 15.73
N SER A 178 -8.35 14.11 16.87
CA SER A 178 -9.23 15.30 16.94
C SER A 178 -8.83 16.26 18.06
N GLY A 179 -9.43 17.46 18.08
CA GLY A 179 -9.26 18.43 19.15
C GLY A 179 -7.82 18.90 19.34
N ASN A 180 -7.39 18.98 20.61
CA ASN A 180 -6.06 19.51 20.95
C ASN A 180 -4.92 18.65 20.40
N ASP A 181 -5.11 17.33 20.33
CA ASP A 181 -4.08 16.43 19.83
C ASP A 181 -3.91 16.61 18.31
N LEU A 182 -5.01 16.78 17.58
CA LEU A 182 -4.96 17.15 16.16
C LEU A 182 -4.26 18.51 15.95
N CYS A 183 -4.59 19.51 16.77
CA CYS A 183 -3.89 20.80 16.73
C CYS A 183 -2.38 20.65 16.94
N LYS A 184 -1.94 19.78 17.87
CA LYS A 184 -0.52 19.52 18.12
C LYS A 184 0.14 18.84 16.91
N TYR A 185 -0.52 17.85 16.31
CA TYR A 185 -0.03 17.15 15.12
C TYR A 185 0.15 18.10 13.93
N ILE A 186 -0.86 18.93 13.63
CA ILE A 186 -0.77 19.94 12.57
C ILE A 186 0.31 20.98 12.88
N ALA A 187 0.39 21.46 14.13
CA ALA A 187 1.40 22.44 14.55
C ALA A 187 2.84 21.89 14.46
N ALA A 188 3.02 20.58 14.61
CA ALA A 188 4.30 19.92 14.38
C ALA A 188 4.73 20.00 12.89
N GLY A 189 3.82 20.27 11.96
CA GLY A 189 4.11 20.53 10.55
C GLY A 189 3.60 19.45 9.59
N ILE A 190 2.83 18.48 10.09
CA ILE A 190 2.14 17.50 9.25
C ILE A 190 0.98 18.21 8.53
N SER A 191 0.89 18.01 7.21
CA SER A 191 0.09 18.88 6.33
C SER A 191 -1.02 18.18 5.56
N THR A 192 -1.01 16.84 5.52
CA THR A 192 -2.00 16.01 4.82
C THR A 192 -2.45 14.85 5.69
N ASP A 193 -3.64 14.30 5.42
CA ASP A 193 -4.11 13.06 6.03
C ASP A 193 -5.04 12.31 5.06
N HIS A 194 -4.88 10.98 4.99
CA HIS A 194 -5.71 10.09 4.19
C HIS A 194 -6.60 9.13 5.05
N GLU A 195 -6.47 9.17 6.38
CA GLU A 195 -7.13 8.23 7.30
C GLU A 195 -8.50 8.69 7.83
N CYS A 196 -9.10 9.69 7.19
CA CYS A 196 -10.45 10.09 7.53
C CYS A 196 -11.44 8.96 7.19
N THR A 197 -12.33 8.63 8.13
CA THR A 197 -13.44 7.69 7.91
C THR A 197 -14.80 8.35 8.12
N LEU A 198 -14.83 9.50 8.80
CA LEU A 198 -16.05 10.24 9.11
C LEU A 198 -16.01 11.66 8.54
N LYS A 199 -17.16 12.13 8.02
CA LYS A 199 -17.33 13.51 7.50
C LYS A 199 -16.88 14.59 8.50
N LYS A 200 -17.08 14.35 9.81
CA LYS A 200 -16.67 15.28 10.86
C LYS A 200 -15.15 15.46 10.93
N GLU A 201 -14.37 14.41 10.67
CA GLU A 201 -12.91 14.45 10.66
C GLU A 201 -12.43 15.32 9.51
N VAL A 202 -12.98 15.08 8.31
CA VAL A 202 -12.68 15.88 7.11
C VAL A 202 -12.93 17.37 7.38
N ILE A 203 -14.10 17.70 7.92
CA ILE A 203 -14.47 19.10 8.22
C ILE A 203 -13.52 19.72 9.26
N GLU A 204 -13.16 18.98 10.31
CA GLU A 204 -12.28 19.47 11.37
C GLU A 204 -10.86 19.70 10.86
N LYS A 205 -10.25 18.69 10.21
CA LYS A 205 -8.90 18.75 9.66
C LYS A 205 -8.75 19.90 8.65
N ARG A 206 -9.71 20.07 7.74
CA ARG A 206 -9.70 21.17 6.76
C ARG A 206 -9.87 22.54 7.40
N LYS A 207 -10.72 22.68 8.43
CA LYS A 207 -10.85 23.95 9.18
C LYS A 207 -9.56 24.37 9.89
N LEU A 208 -8.72 23.41 10.25
CA LEU A 208 -7.41 23.64 10.86
C LEU A 208 -6.29 23.81 9.82
N GLY A 209 -6.61 23.79 8.53
CA GLY A 209 -5.65 24.02 7.44
C GLY A 209 -4.90 22.78 6.97
N MET A 210 -5.28 21.59 7.45
CA MET A 210 -4.75 20.31 6.97
C MET A 210 -5.48 19.87 5.70
N LYS A 211 -4.75 19.42 4.69
CA LYS A 211 -5.33 18.92 3.44
C LYS A 211 -5.82 17.48 3.64
N VAL A 212 -6.97 17.15 3.10
CA VAL A 212 -7.53 15.79 3.20
C VAL A 212 -7.44 15.09 1.87
N MET A 213 -6.84 13.90 1.88
CA MET A 213 -6.78 13.00 0.73
C MET A 213 -7.93 11.99 0.84
N LEU A 214 -8.78 11.92 -0.17
CA LEU A 214 -9.91 10.99 -0.19
C LEU A 214 -9.47 9.67 -0.83
N ARG A 215 -9.38 8.63 0.00
CA ARG A 215 -8.94 7.29 -0.41
C ARG A 215 -9.99 6.53 -1.21
N GLN A 216 -9.57 5.94 -2.33
CA GLN A 216 -10.35 5.02 -3.15
C GLN A 216 -9.49 3.83 -3.61
N GLY A 217 -8.97 3.07 -2.64
CA GLY A 217 -8.12 1.90 -2.84
C GLY A 217 -8.88 0.59 -3.04
N SER A 218 -8.13 -0.52 -3.04
CA SER A 218 -8.67 -1.88 -3.01
C SER A 218 -9.03 -2.29 -1.58
N SER A 219 -8.13 -1.99 -0.62
CA SER A 219 -8.28 -2.32 0.81
C SER A 219 -9.30 -1.42 1.53
N ALA A 220 -9.35 -0.14 1.17
CA ALA A 220 -10.20 0.85 1.81
C ALA A 220 -10.76 1.86 0.80
N LYS A 221 -12.06 2.17 0.93
CA LYS A 221 -12.82 3.03 0.01
C LYS A 221 -13.62 4.04 0.81
N ASN A 222 -13.19 5.30 0.78
CA ASN A 222 -13.79 6.38 1.56
C ASN A 222 -14.32 7.53 0.68
N LEU A 223 -14.04 7.53 -0.63
CA LEU A 223 -14.46 8.58 -1.55
C LEU A 223 -15.97 8.83 -1.50
N ALA A 224 -16.77 7.77 -1.68
CA ALA A 224 -18.24 7.85 -1.66
C ALA A 224 -18.81 8.45 -0.37
N ASP A 225 -18.19 8.10 0.78
CA ASP A 225 -18.66 8.56 2.07
C ASP A 225 -18.25 10.01 2.39
N LEU A 226 -17.11 10.45 1.83
CA LEU A 226 -16.45 11.67 2.29
C LEU A 226 -16.45 12.81 1.27
N ILE A 227 -16.61 12.56 -0.03
CA ILE A 227 -16.50 13.60 -1.07
C ILE A 227 -17.46 14.78 -0.84
N CYS A 228 -18.65 14.51 -0.29
CA CYS A 228 -19.62 15.56 0.05
C CYS A 228 -19.21 16.47 1.22
N ALA A 229 -18.26 16.06 2.07
CA ALA A 229 -17.62 16.90 3.08
C ALA A 229 -16.48 17.75 2.46
N GLY A 230 -16.20 17.52 1.18
CA GLY A 230 -15.09 18.04 0.40
C GLY A 230 -13.82 17.20 0.58
N GLY A 231 -12.80 17.57 -0.17
CA GLY A 231 -11.46 17.00 -0.09
C GLY A 231 -10.51 17.87 -0.90
N ASP A 232 -9.22 17.63 -0.76
CA ASP A 232 -8.20 18.37 -1.50
C ASP A 232 -7.59 17.50 -2.60
N PHE A 233 -7.44 16.19 -2.35
CA PHE A 233 -6.95 15.19 -3.30
C PHE A 233 -7.88 13.96 -3.36
N ILE A 234 -7.79 13.20 -4.45
CA ILE A 234 -8.29 11.81 -4.52
C ILE A 234 -7.08 10.91 -4.76
N ILE A 235 -6.96 9.82 -3.99
CA ILE A 235 -5.77 8.96 -3.96
C ILE A 235 -6.14 7.47 -3.94
N SER A 236 -5.18 6.61 -4.29
CA SER A 236 -5.33 5.16 -4.19
C SER A 236 -5.07 4.62 -2.80
N ASP A 237 -3.97 5.02 -2.17
CA ASP A 237 -3.36 4.29 -1.05
C ASP A 237 -2.91 2.87 -1.48
N ASP A 238 -3.67 1.83 -1.15
CA ASP A 238 -3.40 0.46 -1.62
C ASP A 238 -4.22 0.06 -2.85
N LYS A 239 -3.58 -0.57 -3.84
CA LYS A 239 -4.27 -1.15 -5.02
C LYS A 239 -3.82 -2.55 -5.33
N HIS A 240 -4.77 -3.46 -5.54
CA HIS A 240 -4.51 -4.80 -6.06
C HIS A 240 -4.37 -4.82 -7.58
N PRO A 241 -3.60 -5.76 -8.14
CA PRO A 241 -3.34 -5.82 -9.58
C PRO A 241 -4.62 -6.03 -10.41
N GLU A 242 -5.58 -6.81 -9.92
CA GLU A 242 -6.88 -7.02 -10.57
C GLU A 242 -7.73 -5.76 -10.70
N ASP A 243 -7.59 -4.81 -9.78
CA ASP A 243 -8.28 -3.52 -9.85
C ASP A 243 -7.54 -2.55 -10.78
N LEU A 244 -6.20 -2.56 -10.75
CA LEU A 244 -5.38 -1.77 -11.69
C LEU A 244 -5.65 -2.12 -13.15
N LEU A 245 -5.94 -3.40 -13.46
CA LEU A 245 -6.31 -3.85 -14.81
C LEU A 245 -7.66 -3.27 -15.29
N LYS A 246 -8.54 -2.85 -14.38
CA LYS A 246 -9.83 -2.22 -14.72
C LYS A 246 -9.66 -0.72 -14.95
N GLY A 247 -8.77 -0.10 -14.19
CA GLY A 247 -8.45 1.32 -14.26
C GLY A 247 -7.71 1.81 -13.02
N HIS A 248 -7.41 3.11 -13.01
CA HIS A 248 -6.69 3.75 -11.92
C HIS A 248 -7.36 5.08 -11.55
N VAL A 249 -6.65 6.20 -11.62
CA VAL A 249 -7.19 7.54 -11.32
C VAL A 249 -8.39 7.91 -12.21
N ASN A 250 -8.45 7.42 -13.46
CA ASN A 250 -9.59 7.66 -14.34
C ASN A 250 -10.93 7.15 -13.77
N LEU A 251 -10.90 6.00 -13.07
CA LEU A 251 -12.10 5.45 -12.42
C LEU A 251 -12.48 6.24 -11.17
N MET A 252 -11.50 6.78 -10.44
CA MET A 252 -11.76 7.65 -9.31
C MET A 252 -12.40 8.97 -9.73
N LEU A 253 -11.94 9.53 -10.85
CA LEU A 253 -12.55 10.71 -11.47
C LEU A 253 -14.00 10.44 -11.89
N LYS A 254 -14.22 9.31 -12.57
CA LYS A 254 -15.56 8.87 -12.94
C LYS A 254 -16.47 8.75 -11.71
N GLU A 255 -16.01 8.06 -10.66
CA GLU A 255 -16.78 7.87 -9.43
C GLU A 255 -17.06 9.21 -8.73
N ALA A 256 -16.09 10.11 -8.63
CA ALA A 256 -16.28 11.44 -8.06
C ALA A 256 -17.39 12.23 -8.79
N VAL A 257 -17.40 12.19 -10.13
CA VAL A 257 -18.44 12.85 -10.94
C VAL A 257 -19.80 12.16 -10.79
N GLU A 258 -19.84 10.83 -10.73
CA GLU A 258 -21.08 10.07 -10.46
C GLU A 258 -21.68 10.40 -9.08
N LEU A 259 -20.83 10.70 -8.10
CA LEU A 259 -21.21 11.16 -6.75
C LEU A 259 -21.60 12.64 -6.70
N GLY A 260 -21.52 13.36 -7.83
CA GLY A 260 -21.98 14.73 -7.98
C GLY A 260 -20.91 15.81 -7.85
N GLU A 261 -19.62 15.45 -7.82
CA GLU A 261 -18.53 16.44 -7.92
C GLU A 261 -18.49 17.07 -9.32
N ASP A 262 -18.14 18.35 -9.38
CA ASP A 262 -17.94 19.01 -10.67
C ASP A 262 -16.74 18.38 -11.41
N PRO A 263 -16.84 18.02 -12.69
CA PRO A 263 -15.75 17.33 -13.39
C PRO A 263 -14.43 18.10 -13.41
N VAL A 264 -14.46 19.43 -13.53
CA VAL A 264 -13.24 20.23 -13.56
C VAL A 264 -12.62 20.31 -12.16
N LYS A 265 -13.45 20.37 -11.11
CA LYS A 265 -12.98 20.26 -9.72
C LYS A 265 -12.41 18.90 -9.38
N ALA A 266 -13.04 17.81 -9.81
CA ALA A 266 -12.50 16.46 -9.66
C ALA A 266 -11.13 16.33 -10.33
N VAL A 267 -10.97 16.88 -11.54
CA VAL A 267 -9.68 16.95 -12.24
C VAL A 267 -8.64 17.73 -11.44
N LYS A 268 -9.00 18.84 -10.79
CA LYS A 268 -8.06 19.59 -9.92
C LYS A 268 -7.50 18.73 -8.80
N MET A 269 -8.33 17.90 -8.18
CA MET A 269 -7.96 17.03 -7.05
C MET A 269 -6.89 16.01 -7.41
N VAL A 270 -6.74 15.66 -8.68
CA VAL A 270 -5.75 14.67 -9.18
C VAL A 270 -4.75 15.29 -10.17
N THR A 271 -4.65 16.62 -10.24
CA THR A 271 -3.70 17.30 -11.13
C THR A 271 -3.00 18.47 -10.41
N ILE A 272 -3.56 19.66 -10.47
CA ILE A 272 -2.92 20.88 -9.97
C ILE A 272 -2.81 20.92 -8.45
N ASN A 273 -3.79 20.35 -7.72
CA ASN A 273 -3.77 20.34 -6.26
C ASN A 273 -2.58 19.53 -5.71
N PRO A 274 -2.38 18.25 -6.09
CA PRO A 274 -1.21 17.50 -5.64
C PRO A 274 0.09 18.05 -6.22
N ALA A 275 0.12 18.49 -7.48
CA ALA A 275 1.31 19.12 -8.06
C ALA A 275 1.77 20.36 -7.27
N ALA A 276 0.84 21.23 -6.88
CA ALA A 276 1.14 22.40 -6.07
C ALA A 276 1.58 22.03 -4.64
N HIS A 277 1.06 20.94 -4.09
CA HIS A 277 1.44 20.50 -2.75
C HIS A 277 2.88 20.01 -2.65
N TYR A 278 3.31 19.20 -3.62
CA TYR A 278 4.63 18.57 -3.65
C TYR A 278 5.65 19.33 -4.52
N GLY A 279 5.27 20.46 -5.12
CA GLY A 279 6.17 21.28 -5.94
C GLY A 279 6.50 20.66 -7.31
N LEU A 280 5.61 19.84 -7.87
CA LEU A 280 5.84 19.09 -9.10
C LEU A 280 5.72 20.00 -10.34
N ASN A 281 6.52 19.72 -11.37
CA ASN A 281 6.45 20.45 -12.65
C ASN A 281 5.37 19.92 -13.62
N THR A 282 4.44 19.10 -13.13
CA THR A 282 3.32 18.51 -13.86
C THR A 282 1.97 19.02 -13.32
N GLY A 283 0.84 18.41 -13.69
CA GLY A 283 -0.49 18.74 -13.17
C GLY A 283 -1.14 20.01 -13.73
N LEU A 284 -0.50 20.66 -14.72
CA LEU A 284 -1.07 21.79 -15.45
C LEU A 284 -0.47 21.89 -16.86
N ILE A 285 -1.32 22.13 -17.86
CA ILE A 285 -0.90 22.38 -19.25
C ILE A 285 -0.71 23.89 -19.42
N ALA A 286 0.52 24.36 -19.24
CA ALA A 286 0.89 25.78 -19.36
C ALA A 286 2.34 25.94 -19.81
N PRO A 287 2.73 27.07 -20.45
CA PRO A 287 4.10 27.31 -20.86
C PRO A 287 5.13 27.06 -19.75
N GLY A 288 6.16 26.27 -20.03
CA GLY A 288 7.23 25.90 -19.09
C GLY A 288 6.91 24.72 -18.17
N LYS A 289 5.69 24.16 -18.20
CA LYS A 289 5.34 22.90 -17.52
C LYS A 289 5.69 21.69 -18.38
N SER A 290 5.85 20.52 -17.74
CA SER A 290 5.99 19.27 -18.49
C SER A 290 4.74 19.03 -19.34
N ALA A 291 4.94 18.48 -20.54
CA ALA A 291 3.87 18.13 -21.46
C ALA A 291 3.26 16.75 -21.13
N ASP A 292 2.82 16.62 -19.87
CA ASP A 292 2.10 15.46 -19.36
C ASP A 292 0.60 15.66 -19.54
N MET A 293 -0.03 14.86 -20.39
CA MET A 293 -1.41 15.10 -20.84
C MET A 293 -2.17 13.79 -21.04
N VAL A 294 -3.47 13.83 -20.78
CA VAL A 294 -4.41 12.74 -21.05
C VAL A 294 -5.45 13.24 -22.05
N VAL A 295 -5.73 12.44 -23.06
CA VAL A 295 -6.86 12.66 -23.98
C VAL A 295 -7.97 11.68 -23.63
N VAL A 296 -9.17 12.19 -23.34
CA VAL A 296 -10.37 11.38 -23.03
C VAL A 296 -11.51 11.70 -23.98
N ASP A 297 -12.50 10.83 -24.07
CA ASP A 297 -13.71 11.03 -24.87
C ASP A 297 -14.71 12.01 -24.22
N ASP A 298 -14.94 11.91 -22.93
CA ASP A 298 -15.83 12.77 -22.16
C ASP A 298 -15.37 12.95 -20.69
N LEU A 299 -16.00 13.89 -19.99
CA LEU A 299 -15.71 14.23 -18.58
C LEU A 299 -16.69 13.55 -17.59
N VAL A 300 -17.35 12.48 -18.02
CA VAL A 300 -18.24 11.66 -17.19
C VAL A 300 -17.59 10.29 -16.96
N ASN A 301 -17.19 9.61 -18.02
CA ASN A 301 -16.61 8.28 -18.03
C ASN A 301 -15.08 8.29 -18.03
N PHE A 302 -14.45 9.39 -18.50
CA PHE A 302 -13.00 9.52 -18.60
C PHE A 302 -12.33 8.34 -19.33
N ASN A 303 -12.89 7.87 -20.46
CA ASN A 303 -12.27 6.78 -21.20
C ASN A 303 -11.02 7.30 -21.92
N VAL A 304 -9.85 6.84 -21.48
CA VAL A 304 -8.56 7.29 -21.96
C VAL A 304 -8.29 6.82 -23.38
N LYS A 305 -7.92 7.76 -24.24
CA LYS A 305 -7.59 7.56 -25.66
C LYS A 305 -6.11 7.61 -25.91
N GLU A 306 -5.43 8.62 -25.37
CA GLU A 306 -4.00 8.81 -25.51
C GLU A 306 -3.42 9.38 -24.22
N VAL A 307 -2.19 8.98 -23.91
CA VAL A 307 -1.44 9.50 -22.76
C VAL A 307 -0.08 9.97 -23.25
N TYR A 308 0.26 11.19 -22.87
CA TYR A 308 1.51 11.85 -23.17
C TYR A 308 2.28 12.06 -21.88
N ILE A 309 3.57 11.72 -21.87
CA ILE A 309 4.52 12.08 -20.82
C ILE A 309 5.74 12.70 -21.47
N ASP A 310 6.15 13.87 -20.97
CA ASP A 310 7.16 14.71 -21.61
C ASP A 310 6.89 14.88 -23.13
N GLY A 311 5.61 15.06 -23.50
CA GLY A 311 5.19 15.29 -24.87
C GLY A 311 5.23 14.07 -25.79
N ASN A 312 5.70 12.91 -25.32
CA ASN A 312 5.75 11.68 -26.10
C ASN A 312 4.49 10.87 -25.83
N ILE A 313 3.90 10.29 -26.87
CA ILE A 313 2.78 9.36 -26.67
C ILE A 313 3.31 8.04 -26.09
N VAL A 314 2.89 7.73 -24.87
CA VAL A 314 3.36 6.57 -24.10
C VAL A 314 2.27 5.51 -23.90
N ALA A 315 1.01 5.86 -24.16
CA ALA A 315 -0.08 4.89 -24.27
C ALA A 315 -1.14 5.36 -25.27
N ARG A 316 -1.82 4.39 -25.89
CA ARG A 316 -2.93 4.63 -26.82
C ARG A 316 -3.96 3.49 -26.75
N GLU A 317 -5.24 3.84 -26.70
CA GLU A 317 -6.39 2.91 -26.67
C GLU A 317 -6.19 1.76 -25.64
N GLY A 318 -5.86 2.13 -24.41
CA GLY A 318 -5.68 1.19 -23.30
C GLY A 318 -4.42 0.32 -23.37
N LYS A 319 -3.43 0.66 -24.20
CA LYS A 319 -2.16 -0.08 -24.30
C LYS A 319 -0.95 0.82 -24.06
N ALA A 320 -0.02 0.34 -23.24
CA ALA A 320 1.30 0.93 -23.07
C ALA A 320 2.10 0.81 -24.38
N LEU A 321 2.87 1.85 -24.72
CA LEU A 321 3.73 1.95 -25.90
C LEU A 321 5.23 1.93 -25.54
N PHE A 322 5.56 1.43 -24.35
CA PHE A 322 6.91 1.23 -23.85
C PHE A 322 7.08 -0.22 -23.39
N SER A 323 8.33 -0.63 -23.19
CA SER A 323 8.68 -1.97 -22.73
C SER A 323 9.15 -1.92 -21.28
N VAL A 324 8.92 -3.01 -20.55
CA VAL A 324 9.29 -3.15 -19.15
C VAL A 324 10.23 -4.32 -18.94
N ASN A 325 11.33 -4.08 -18.22
CA ASN A 325 12.30 -5.09 -17.84
C ASN A 325 12.82 -4.79 -16.42
N PRO A 326 12.10 -5.22 -15.38
CA PRO A 326 12.46 -4.87 -14.01
C PRO A 326 13.81 -5.47 -13.63
N PRO A 327 14.66 -4.75 -12.87
CA PRO A 327 15.91 -5.30 -12.38
C PRO A 327 15.62 -6.40 -11.36
N ALA A 328 16.46 -7.43 -11.38
CA ALA A 328 16.41 -8.46 -10.34
C ALA A 328 17.02 -7.93 -9.04
N LEU A 329 16.56 -8.48 -7.91
CA LEU A 329 17.09 -8.19 -6.59
C LEU A 329 17.53 -9.49 -5.90
N GLU A 330 18.61 -9.43 -5.13
CA GLU A 330 19.03 -10.58 -4.32
C GLU A 330 17.98 -10.92 -3.26
N SER A 331 17.90 -12.19 -2.89
CA SER A 331 16.95 -12.67 -1.91
C SER A 331 17.22 -12.06 -0.53
N THR A 332 16.17 -11.58 0.12
CA THR A 332 16.20 -11.09 1.49
C THR A 332 15.99 -12.18 2.53
N PHE A 333 15.69 -13.41 2.09
CA PHE A 333 15.35 -14.53 2.97
C PHE A 333 16.61 -15.21 3.51
N LYS A 334 16.96 -14.89 4.75
CA LYS A 334 18.08 -15.47 5.50
C LYS A 334 17.58 -16.45 6.56
N ILE A 335 16.74 -17.40 6.15
CA ILE A 335 16.08 -18.35 7.05
C ILE A 335 16.37 -19.80 6.65
N SER A 336 16.54 -20.67 7.64
CA SER A 336 16.70 -22.11 7.44
C SER A 336 15.37 -22.80 7.12
N SER A 337 15.45 -23.94 6.43
CA SER A 337 14.28 -24.80 6.17
C SER A 337 13.61 -25.24 7.48
N LYS A 338 12.29 -25.22 7.51
CA LYS A 338 11.47 -25.58 8.68
C LYS A 338 11.04 -27.04 8.65
N LYS A 339 10.77 -27.58 9.84
CA LYS A 339 10.26 -28.93 10.09
C LYS A 339 9.01 -28.85 10.96
N PRO A 340 8.16 -29.91 10.99
CA PRO A 340 6.88 -29.85 11.72
C PRO A 340 7.04 -29.48 13.20
N ALA A 341 8.13 -29.91 13.83
CA ALA A 341 8.43 -29.61 15.23
C ALA A 341 8.61 -28.10 15.53
N ASP A 342 8.92 -27.27 14.52
CA ASP A 342 9.09 -25.83 14.71
C ASP A 342 7.74 -25.13 14.92
N PHE A 343 6.64 -25.73 14.46
CA PHE A 343 5.27 -25.18 14.57
C PHE A 343 4.47 -25.77 15.75
N GLU A 344 5.15 -26.36 16.73
CA GLU A 344 4.51 -26.99 17.88
C GLU A 344 4.64 -26.14 19.13
N ILE A 345 3.57 -26.09 19.93
CA ILE A 345 3.57 -25.53 21.27
C ILE A 345 3.59 -26.71 22.24
N SER A 346 4.63 -26.79 23.07
CA SER A 346 4.81 -27.92 24.00
C SER A 346 3.97 -27.73 25.25
N SER A 347 3.29 -28.79 25.70
CA SER A 347 2.69 -28.84 27.04
C SER A 347 2.59 -30.27 27.58
N HIS A 348 2.12 -30.43 28.83
CA HIS A 348 1.84 -31.73 29.44
C HIS A 348 0.56 -32.36 28.90
N GLU A 349 0.50 -33.69 28.83
CA GLU A 349 -0.67 -34.43 28.34
C GLU A 349 -1.96 -34.03 29.08
N GLY A 350 -3.07 -33.91 28.34
CA GLY A 350 -4.36 -33.48 28.87
C GLY A 350 -5.00 -32.40 28.01
N GLU A 351 -5.42 -31.31 28.65
CA GLU A 351 -6.05 -30.16 28.02
C GLU A 351 -5.39 -28.87 28.53
N GLU A 352 -5.19 -27.92 27.62
CA GLU A 352 -4.63 -26.62 27.94
C GLU A 352 -5.59 -25.50 27.58
N LYS A 353 -5.65 -24.48 28.43
CA LYS A 353 -6.40 -23.27 28.15
C LYS A 353 -5.49 -22.28 27.45
N VAL A 354 -5.83 -21.90 26.21
CA VAL A 354 -4.99 -21.02 25.39
C VAL A 354 -5.70 -19.72 25.03
N ARG A 355 -4.92 -18.66 24.79
CA ARG A 355 -5.38 -17.44 24.11
C ARG A 355 -5.45 -17.68 22.60
N VAL A 356 -6.48 -17.14 21.98
CA VAL A 356 -6.73 -17.24 20.55
C VAL A 356 -6.96 -15.83 19.98
N ILE A 357 -6.29 -15.52 18.87
CA ILE A 357 -6.55 -14.31 18.10
C ILE A 357 -7.90 -14.48 17.39
N ASP A 358 -8.86 -13.58 17.61
CA ASP A 358 -10.15 -13.63 16.90
C ASP A 358 -10.13 -12.70 15.68
N VAL A 359 -10.18 -13.31 14.49
CA VAL A 359 -10.39 -12.61 13.22
C VAL A 359 -11.87 -12.28 13.05
N ARG A 360 -12.13 -11.08 12.54
CA ARG A 360 -13.47 -10.62 12.16
C ARG A 360 -13.46 -10.26 10.68
N GLU A 361 -14.34 -10.90 9.92
CA GLU A 361 -14.41 -10.68 8.48
C GLU A 361 -14.64 -9.19 8.15
N GLY A 362 -13.86 -8.68 7.20
CA GLY A 362 -13.91 -7.28 6.76
C GLY A 362 -13.41 -6.25 7.79
N GLN A 363 -12.67 -6.66 8.83
CA GLN A 363 -12.11 -5.74 9.83
C GLN A 363 -10.60 -5.94 10.02
N LEU A 364 -9.86 -4.83 10.17
CA LEU A 364 -8.44 -4.84 10.58
C LEU A 364 -8.26 -5.12 12.08
N LEU A 365 -9.29 -4.80 12.87
CA LEU A 365 -9.33 -5.02 14.31
C LEU A 365 -9.52 -6.51 14.63
N THR A 366 -8.74 -7.01 15.58
CA THR A 366 -8.85 -8.38 16.10
C THR A 366 -9.43 -8.39 17.50
N GLY A 367 -10.00 -9.53 17.90
CA GLY A 367 -10.40 -9.80 19.29
C GLY A 367 -9.43 -10.75 20.01
N GLU A 368 -9.78 -11.07 21.25
CA GLU A 368 -9.17 -12.14 22.04
C GLU A 368 -10.29 -13.09 22.50
N SER A 369 -10.10 -14.39 22.26
CA SER A 369 -10.89 -15.45 22.87
C SER A 369 -9.99 -16.46 23.58
N GLU A 370 -10.63 -17.43 24.24
CA GLU A 370 -9.97 -18.54 24.90
C GLU A 370 -10.52 -19.86 24.36
N ALA A 371 -9.65 -20.86 24.24
CA ALA A 371 -10.02 -22.21 23.88
C ALA A 371 -9.39 -23.22 24.84
N VAL A 372 -10.07 -24.35 25.04
CA VAL A 372 -9.49 -25.52 25.70
C VAL A 372 -9.08 -26.50 24.60
N LEU A 373 -7.78 -26.69 24.43
CA LEU A 373 -7.21 -27.52 23.35
C LEU A 373 -6.59 -28.78 23.92
N THR A 374 -6.77 -29.89 23.19
CA THR A 374 -6.18 -31.17 23.56
C THR A 374 -4.66 -31.15 23.37
N VAL A 375 -3.96 -31.68 24.37
CA VAL A 375 -2.53 -31.97 24.28
C VAL A 375 -2.36 -33.44 23.97
N ALA A 376 -1.64 -33.74 22.90
CA ALA A 376 -1.32 -35.11 22.51
C ALA A 376 0.17 -35.21 22.14
N SER A 377 0.86 -36.20 22.71
CA SER A 377 2.30 -36.39 22.50
C SER A 377 3.12 -35.13 22.88
N GLY A 378 2.73 -34.51 23.99
CA GLY A 378 3.35 -33.33 24.57
C GLY A 378 3.15 -32.03 23.77
N LYS A 379 2.17 -31.98 22.86
CA LYS A 379 1.95 -30.85 21.94
C LYS A 379 0.49 -30.43 21.90
N ILE A 380 0.24 -29.12 21.95
CA ILE A 380 -1.10 -28.56 21.83
C ILE A 380 -1.53 -28.59 20.36
N GLY A 381 -2.60 -29.34 20.06
CA GLY A 381 -3.15 -29.46 18.71
C GLY A 381 -4.18 -28.36 18.39
N PRO A 382 -4.43 -28.06 17.10
CA PRO A 382 -5.52 -27.19 16.69
C PRO A 382 -6.88 -27.91 16.87
N ASP A 383 -7.97 -27.13 16.93
CA ASP A 383 -9.34 -27.62 16.83
C ASP A 383 -9.98 -27.13 15.53
N VAL A 384 -9.70 -27.83 14.43
CA VAL A 384 -10.17 -27.51 13.08
C VAL A 384 -11.70 -27.51 12.98
N LYS A 385 -12.39 -28.31 13.82
CA LYS A 385 -13.84 -28.38 13.84
C LYS A 385 -14.44 -27.06 14.32
N ASN A 386 -13.86 -26.50 15.38
CA ASN A 386 -14.26 -25.22 15.96
C ASN A 386 -13.46 -24.03 15.41
N ASP A 387 -12.74 -24.23 14.30
CA ASP A 387 -11.95 -23.22 13.60
C ASP A 387 -10.87 -22.55 14.46
N ILE A 388 -10.24 -23.31 15.34
CA ILE A 388 -9.06 -22.86 16.09
C ILE A 388 -7.83 -23.46 15.42
N LEU A 389 -7.12 -22.63 14.65
CA LEU A 389 -6.02 -23.01 13.79
C LEU A 389 -4.68 -22.58 14.40
N LYS A 390 -3.59 -23.21 13.95
CA LYS A 390 -2.24 -22.75 14.29
C LYS A 390 -1.92 -21.49 13.49
N ILE A 391 -1.23 -20.55 14.13
CA ILE A 391 -0.60 -19.40 13.48
C ILE A 391 0.86 -19.31 13.89
N ALA A 392 1.73 -18.92 12.98
CA ALA A 392 3.14 -18.70 13.26
C ALA A 392 3.65 -17.46 12.54
N VAL A 393 4.55 -16.71 13.20
CA VAL A 393 5.34 -15.65 12.58
C VAL A 393 6.81 -16.02 12.71
N LEU A 394 7.54 -15.97 11.59
CA LEU A 394 8.92 -16.37 11.47
C LEU A 394 9.74 -15.20 10.95
N GLU A 395 10.74 -14.83 11.74
CA GLU A 395 11.72 -13.84 11.34
C GLU A 395 12.53 -14.34 10.14
N ARG A 396 12.71 -13.49 9.13
CA ARG A 396 13.38 -13.86 7.87
C ARG A 396 14.72 -13.16 7.60
N TYR A 397 15.16 -12.28 8.49
CA TYR A 397 16.35 -11.44 8.32
C TYR A 397 17.65 -12.02 8.89
N GLY A 398 17.61 -13.21 9.51
CA GLY A 398 18.79 -14.00 9.90
C GLY A 398 18.96 -14.22 11.40
N HIS A 399 18.02 -13.78 12.23
CA HIS A 399 18.05 -13.95 13.67
C HIS A 399 17.40 -15.25 14.15
N ASN A 400 16.66 -15.94 13.26
CA ASN A 400 15.99 -17.21 13.52
C ASN A 400 14.97 -17.15 14.68
N LYS A 401 14.30 -16.01 14.85
CA LYS A 401 13.19 -15.87 15.80
C LYS A 401 11.88 -16.38 15.19
N MET A 402 11.00 -16.89 16.04
CA MET A 402 9.69 -17.39 15.64
C MET A 402 8.77 -17.42 16.86
N ALA A 403 7.49 -17.13 16.64
CA ALA A 403 6.43 -17.38 17.60
C ALA A 403 5.33 -18.25 16.97
N ASN A 404 4.72 -19.08 17.81
CA ASN A 404 3.55 -19.89 17.47
C ASN A 404 2.40 -19.52 18.41
N ALA A 405 1.18 -19.43 17.89
CA ALA A 405 -0.04 -19.24 18.67
C ALA A 405 -1.24 -19.90 17.99
N PHE A 406 -2.45 -19.50 18.40
CA PHE A 406 -3.70 -19.96 17.80
C PHE A 406 -4.54 -18.79 17.29
N VAL A 407 -5.29 -19.04 16.22
CA VAL A 407 -6.18 -18.06 15.57
C VAL A 407 -7.52 -18.69 15.26
N HIS A 408 -8.59 -17.90 15.36
CA HIS A 408 -9.95 -18.26 14.98
C HIS A 408 -10.49 -17.31 13.92
N GLY A 409 -11.27 -17.83 12.97
CA GLY A 409 -12.02 -17.07 11.97
C GLY A 409 -11.63 -17.33 10.51
N PHE A 410 -10.56 -18.09 10.24
CA PHE A 410 -10.13 -18.39 8.86
C PHE A 410 -11.01 -19.41 8.14
N GLY A 411 -11.67 -20.31 8.87
CA GLY A 411 -12.55 -21.34 8.34
C GLY A 411 -11.86 -22.59 7.78
N LEU A 412 -10.52 -22.60 7.62
CA LEU A 412 -9.80 -23.69 6.95
C LEU A 412 -10.12 -25.06 7.55
N LYS A 413 -10.42 -26.04 6.67
CA LYS A 413 -10.73 -27.43 7.05
C LYS A 413 -9.60 -28.41 6.74
N LYS A 414 -8.64 -27.98 5.93
CA LYS A 414 -7.40 -28.69 5.60
C LYS A 414 -6.34 -27.69 5.15
N GLY A 415 -5.08 -28.11 5.11
CA GLY A 415 -4.01 -27.31 4.55
C GLY A 415 -3.52 -26.17 5.44
N ALA A 416 -2.68 -25.33 4.85
CA ALA A 416 -2.11 -24.11 5.40
C ALA A 416 -1.90 -23.05 4.31
N ILE A 417 -1.78 -21.80 4.75
CA ILE A 417 -1.35 -20.67 3.93
C ILE A 417 -0.10 -20.01 4.55
N ALA A 418 0.70 -19.37 3.71
CA ALA A 418 1.83 -18.57 4.13
C ALA A 418 2.01 -17.32 3.25
N SER A 419 2.48 -16.22 3.86
CA SER A 419 2.78 -14.95 3.19
C SER A 419 4.08 -14.35 3.72
N SER A 420 4.82 -13.64 2.86
CA SER A 420 5.88 -12.70 3.27
C SER A 420 5.47 -11.24 3.19
N VAL A 421 4.23 -10.97 2.78
CA VAL A 421 3.57 -9.68 2.94
C VAL A 421 2.82 -9.76 4.27
N ALA A 422 3.40 -9.13 5.30
CA ALA A 422 2.90 -9.09 6.67
C ALA A 422 3.22 -7.72 7.26
N HIS A 423 2.25 -6.80 7.23
CA HIS A 423 2.46 -5.40 7.62
C HIS A 423 3.01 -5.27 9.06
N ASP A 424 4.08 -4.51 9.34
CA ASP A 424 4.96 -3.78 8.41
C ASP A 424 6.37 -4.38 8.36
N SER A 425 6.76 -5.17 9.36
CA SER A 425 8.09 -5.80 9.38
C SER A 425 8.23 -6.94 8.38
N HIS A 426 7.14 -7.36 7.72
CA HIS A 426 7.12 -8.32 6.61
C HIS A 426 7.87 -9.61 6.88
N ASN A 427 7.75 -10.13 8.10
CA ASN A 427 8.19 -11.48 8.43
C ASN A 427 7.28 -12.52 7.75
N ILE A 428 7.68 -13.79 7.76
CA ILE A 428 6.82 -14.84 7.20
C ILE A 428 5.71 -15.11 8.20
N ILE A 429 4.46 -15.02 7.77
CA ILE A 429 3.29 -15.43 8.56
C ILE A 429 2.63 -16.64 7.91
N ALA A 430 2.21 -17.60 8.73
CA ALA A 430 1.52 -18.80 8.27
C ALA A 430 0.36 -19.18 9.18
N VAL A 431 -0.74 -19.65 8.60
CA VAL A 431 -1.90 -20.19 9.29
C VAL A 431 -2.21 -21.57 8.75
N GLY A 432 -2.46 -22.55 9.61
CA GLY A 432 -2.69 -23.92 9.15
C GLY A 432 -3.44 -24.83 10.10
N THR A 433 -4.02 -25.86 9.51
CA THR A 433 -4.72 -26.95 10.22
C THR A 433 -3.78 -28.00 10.81
N ASN A 434 -2.53 -28.03 10.35
CA ASN A 434 -1.51 -28.96 10.81
C ASN A 434 -0.10 -28.45 10.47
N SER A 435 0.90 -28.92 11.20
CA SER A 435 2.28 -28.47 11.07
C SER A 435 2.96 -28.89 9.76
N GLN A 436 2.54 -29.99 9.12
CA GLN A 436 3.17 -30.46 7.89
C GLN A 436 2.82 -29.57 6.70
N ASP A 437 1.55 -29.21 6.52
CA ASP A 437 1.15 -28.27 5.47
C ASP A 437 1.74 -26.87 5.72
N MET A 438 1.88 -26.43 6.98
CA MET A 438 2.58 -25.17 7.30
C MET A 438 4.05 -25.20 6.88
N VAL A 439 4.75 -26.31 7.10
CA VAL A 439 6.12 -26.51 6.62
C VAL A 439 6.20 -26.43 5.10
N ASP A 440 5.30 -27.11 4.40
CA ASP A 440 5.27 -27.13 2.93
C ASP A 440 5.02 -25.72 2.38
N ALA A 441 4.10 -24.97 2.98
CA ALA A 441 3.81 -23.59 2.61
C ALA A 441 5.03 -22.66 2.85
N VAL A 442 5.58 -22.67 4.06
CA VAL A 442 6.71 -21.80 4.44
C VAL A 442 7.97 -22.12 3.64
N ASN A 443 8.33 -23.39 3.47
CA ASN A 443 9.53 -23.77 2.73
C ASN A 443 9.40 -23.47 1.22
N SER A 444 8.20 -23.62 0.65
CA SER A 444 7.91 -23.20 -0.73
C SER A 444 8.06 -21.68 -0.89
N LEU A 445 7.56 -20.92 0.08
CA LEU A 445 7.67 -19.46 0.12
C LEU A 445 9.14 -19.00 0.18
N VAL A 446 9.96 -19.61 1.02
CA VAL A 446 11.41 -19.34 1.09
C VAL A 446 12.09 -19.69 -0.24
N LYS A 447 11.77 -20.83 -0.86
CA LYS A 447 12.30 -21.22 -2.18
C LYS A 447 11.92 -20.24 -3.30
N ASN A 448 10.77 -19.58 -3.15
CA ASN A 448 10.29 -18.58 -4.10
C ASN A 448 10.91 -17.18 -3.89
N ASN A 449 11.74 -17.01 -2.86
CA ASN A 449 12.20 -15.71 -2.38
C ASN A 449 11.03 -14.79 -1.99
N GLY A 450 10.00 -15.38 -1.38
CA GLY A 450 8.80 -14.70 -0.93
C GLY A 450 7.62 -14.80 -1.88
N GLY A 451 6.48 -14.34 -1.38
CA GLY A 451 5.21 -14.40 -2.06
C GLY A 451 4.08 -14.90 -1.19
N LEU A 452 3.07 -15.45 -1.85
CA LEU A 452 1.87 -16.03 -1.25
C LEU A 452 1.82 -17.51 -1.61
N VAL A 453 1.51 -18.36 -0.63
CA VAL A 453 1.49 -19.81 -0.82
C VAL A 453 0.26 -20.42 -0.14
N THR A 454 -0.37 -21.36 -0.82
CA THR A 454 -1.31 -22.32 -0.21
C THR A 454 -0.69 -23.72 -0.32
N ALA A 455 -0.86 -24.55 0.71
CA ALA A 455 -0.42 -25.93 0.74
C ALA A 455 -1.51 -26.82 1.35
N SER A 456 -1.84 -27.93 0.72
CA SER A 456 -2.79 -28.90 1.26
C SER A 456 -2.48 -30.29 0.73
N ASN A 457 -2.13 -31.22 1.62
CA ASN A 457 -1.84 -32.62 1.29
C ASN A 457 -0.78 -32.77 0.17
N GLY A 458 0.27 -31.94 0.23
CA GLY A 458 1.35 -31.91 -0.76
C GLY A 458 1.03 -31.19 -2.08
N CYS A 459 -0.20 -30.72 -2.30
CA CYS A 459 -0.52 -29.80 -3.39
C CYS A 459 -0.14 -28.38 -2.97
N ILE A 460 0.63 -27.66 -3.81
CA ILE A 460 1.14 -26.33 -3.50
C ILE A 460 0.82 -25.37 -4.66
N HIS A 461 0.14 -24.27 -4.35
CA HIS A 461 -0.02 -23.14 -5.26
C HIS A 461 0.77 -21.95 -4.73
N SER A 462 1.31 -21.12 -5.63
CA SER A 462 2.09 -19.95 -5.21
C SER A 462 2.04 -18.80 -6.22
N LEU A 463 2.05 -17.59 -5.67
CA LEU A 463 2.44 -16.36 -6.34
C LEU A 463 3.84 -15.99 -5.84
N LYS A 464 4.81 -15.85 -6.75
CA LYS A 464 6.19 -15.50 -6.39
C LYS A 464 6.37 -14.00 -6.38
N LEU A 465 6.90 -13.48 -5.27
CA LEU A 465 7.20 -12.05 -5.08
C LEU A 465 8.70 -11.88 -4.76
N PRO A 466 9.60 -12.15 -5.72
CA PRO A 466 11.04 -12.25 -5.45
C PRO A 466 11.71 -10.94 -5.04
N ILE A 467 11.07 -9.79 -5.29
CA ILE A 467 11.63 -8.48 -4.96
C ILE A 467 11.22 -8.15 -3.53
N GLY A 468 12.17 -8.29 -2.60
CA GLY A 468 11.96 -8.06 -1.17
C GLY A 468 10.95 -9.00 -0.51
N GLY A 469 10.43 -10.02 -1.20
CA GLY A 469 9.27 -10.79 -0.74
C GLY A 469 7.92 -10.09 -0.90
N LEU A 470 7.88 -8.97 -1.64
CA LEU A 470 6.74 -8.05 -1.74
C LEU A 470 6.23 -7.88 -3.17
N MET A 471 7.14 -7.79 -4.15
CA MET A 471 6.77 -7.47 -5.53
C MET A 471 7.20 -8.54 -6.53
N SER A 472 6.43 -8.64 -7.63
CA SER A 472 6.68 -9.49 -8.77
C SER A 472 7.18 -8.68 -9.97
N MET A 473 8.11 -9.27 -10.72
CA MET A 473 8.56 -8.73 -12.01
C MET A 473 7.65 -9.14 -13.19
N LYS A 474 6.56 -9.87 -12.90
CA LYS A 474 5.56 -10.33 -13.88
C LYS A 474 4.53 -9.23 -14.18
N SER A 475 3.76 -9.40 -15.26
CA SER A 475 2.72 -8.43 -15.60
C SER A 475 1.56 -8.47 -14.61
N ALA A 476 0.76 -7.40 -14.56
CA ALA A 476 -0.42 -7.33 -13.71
C ALA A 476 -1.41 -8.48 -13.99
N GLU A 477 -1.56 -8.90 -15.26
CA GLU A 477 -2.41 -10.04 -15.64
C GLU A 477 -1.88 -11.37 -15.08
N ASP A 478 -0.57 -11.60 -15.18
CA ASP A 478 0.06 -12.81 -14.62
C ASP A 478 -0.11 -12.86 -13.09
N VAL A 479 0.07 -11.73 -12.41
CA VAL A 479 -0.06 -11.64 -10.95
C VAL A 479 -1.52 -11.83 -10.53
N ALA A 480 -2.47 -11.13 -11.17
CA ALA A 480 -3.90 -11.27 -10.90
C ALA A 480 -4.39 -12.70 -11.14
N PHE A 481 -3.97 -13.34 -12.23
CA PHE A 481 -4.31 -14.74 -12.50
C PHE A 481 -3.76 -15.68 -11.42
N LYS A 482 -2.55 -15.43 -10.90
CA LYS A 482 -1.99 -16.24 -9.81
C LYS A 482 -2.70 -16.02 -8.47
N LEU A 483 -3.16 -14.79 -8.19
CA LEU A 483 -4.01 -14.51 -7.04
C LEU A 483 -5.34 -15.27 -7.14
N GLU A 484 -5.99 -15.25 -8.30
CA GLU A 484 -7.22 -16.01 -8.55
C GLU A 484 -7.02 -17.52 -8.31
N VAL A 485 -5.89 -18.10 -8.76
CA VAL A 485 -5.55 -19.50 -8.48
C VAL A 485 -5.39 -19.78 -6.98
N LEU A 486 -4.79 -18.85 -6.23
CA LEU A 486 -4.65 -18.99 -4.78
C LEU A 486 -6.00 -18.89 -4.06
N HIS A 487 -6.87 -17.96 -4.47
CA HIS A 487 -8.22 -17.81 -3.92
C HIS A 487 -9.06 -19.08 -4.15
N ASN A 488 -9.05 -19.63 -5.38
CA ASN A 488 -9.74 -20.89 -5.67
C ASN A 488 -9.22 -22.06 -4.80
N ALA A 489 -7.91 -22.13 -4.56
CA ALA A 489 -7.32 -23.15 -3.69
C ALA A 489 -7.77 -22.98 -2.22
N LEU A 490 -7.93 -21.74 -1.77
CA LEU A 490 -8.40 -21.39 -0.43
C LEU A 490 -9.88 -21.75 -0.22
N ASP A 491 -10.72 -21.51 -1.23
CA ASP A 491 -12.12 -21.95 -1.22
C ASP A 491 -12.22 -23.48 -1.09
N ASP A 492 -11.39 -24.21 -1.85
CA ASP A 492 -11.29 -25.67 -1.78
C ASP A 492 -10.79 -26.18 -0.41
N MET A 493 -10.00 -25.38 0.30
CA MET A 493 -9.53 -25.63 1.67
C MET A 493 -10.59 -25.30 2.73
N GLY A 494 -11.68 -24.63 2.35
CA GLY A 494 -12.80 -24.25 3.21
C GLY A 494 -12.65 -22.87 3.86
N CYS A 495 -11.76 -22.02 3.35
CA CYS A 495 -11.63 -20.64 3.83
C CYS A 495 -12.95 -19.88 3.60
N LYS A 496 -13.28 -18.98 4.52
CA LYS A 496 -14.51 -18.18 4.45
C LYS A 496 -14.26 -16.67 4.37
N LEU A 497 -12.99 -16.27 4.39
CA LEU A 497 -12.62 -14.87 4.33
C LEU A 497 -12.60 -14.42 2.85
N ASP A 498 -13.05 -13.22 2.56
CA ASP A 498 -13.02 -12.66 1.21
C ASP A 498 -11.57 -12.30 0.79
N SER A 499 -10.70 -12.00 1.77
CA SER A 499 -9.30 -11.60 1.53
C SER A 499 -8.33 -12.20 2.55
N PRO A 500 -8.14 -13.54 2.57
CA PRO A 500 -7.43 -14.24 3.64
C PRO A 500 -5.96 -13.86 3.79
N PHE A 501 -5.23 -13.58 2.70
CA PHE A 501 -3.84 -13.15 2.78
C PHE A 501 -3.69 -11.76 3.39
N MET A 502 -4.57 -10.82 3.02
CA MET A 502 -4.60 -9.48 3.60
C MET A 502 -4.98 -9.55 5.08
N THR A 503 -6.04 -10.28 5.42
CA THR A 503 -6.44 -10.50 6.81
C THR A 503 -5.30 -11.11 7.64
N MET A 504 -4.58 -12.09 7.08
CA MET A 504 -3.41 -12.68 7.72
C MET A 504 -2.28 -11.65 7.90
N SER A 505 -2.00 -10.82 6.89
CA SER A 505 -0.96 -9.77 6.93
C SER A 505 -1.14 -8.87 8.16
N PHE A 506 -2.38 -8.42 8.42
CA PHE A 506 -2.70 -7.55 9.54
C PHE A 506 -2.67 -8.21 10.93
N LEU A 507 -2.53 -9.54 11.02
CA LEU A 507 -2.32 -10.20 12.32
C LEU A 507 -0.91 -9.98 12.86
N ALA A 508 0.02 -9.56 12.01
CA ALA A 508 1.39 -9.18 12.38
C ALA A 508 1.55 -7.69 12.73
N LEU A 509 0.54 -6.85 12.45
CA LEU A 509 0.63 -5.41 12.67
C LEU A 509 0.32 -5.03 14.12
N LEU A 510 1.36 -4.83 14.93
CA LEU A 510 1.26 -4.63 16.40
C LEU A 510 0.79 -3.24 16.85
N VAL A 511 0.32 -2.40 15.93
CA VAL A 511 -0.20 -1.05 16.23
C VAL A 511 -1.73 -0.97 16.11
N ILE A 512 -2.39 -2.07 15.73
CA ILE A 512 -3.85 -2.15 15.60
C ILE A 512 -4.43 -3.12 16.65
N PRO A 513 -5.36 -2.69 17.52
CA PRO A 513 -5.97 -3.56 18.54
C PRO A 513 -6.73 -4.78 17.98
N LYS A 514 -6.95 -5.85 18.75
CA LYS A 514 -6.50 -6.08 20.14
C LYS A 514 -5.33 -7.05 20.24
N LEU A 515 -5.52 -8.32 19.84
CA LEU A 515 -4.52 -9.38 19.99
C LEU A 515 -3.86 -9.66 18.63
N LYS A 516 -2.53 -9.64 18.59
CA LYS A 516 -1.69 -9.79 17.39
C LYS A 516 -0.52 -10.74 17.68
N ILE A 517 0.29 -11.05 16.69
CA ILE A 517 1.48 -11.91 16.85
C ILE A 517 2.66 -11.36 16.04
N SER A 518 3.84 -11.30 16.64
CA SER A 518 5.10 -11.06 15.92
C SER A 518 6.04 -12.24 16.02
N ASP A 519 7.22 -12.16 15.40
CA ASP A 519 8.29 -13.15 15.57
C ASP A 519 8.78 -13.29 17.02
N MET A 520 8.42 -12.34 17.89
CA MET A 520 8.81 -12.29 19.29
C MET A 520 7.75 -12.85 20.25
N GLY A 521 6.49 -13.00 19.82
CA GLY A 521 5.43 -13.56 20.66
C GLY A 521 4.03 -13.09 20.32
N LEU A 522 3.07 -13.60 21.08
CA LEU A 522 1.69 -13.11 21.10
C LEU A 522 1.66 -11.76 21.82
N PHE A 523 1.01 -10.76 21.24
CA PHE A 523 1.08 -9.38 21.69
C PHE A 523 -0.32 -8.79 21.91
N ASP A 524 -0.54 -8.20 23.08
CA ASP A 524 -1.77 -7.47 23.41
C ASP A 524 -1.53 -5.98 23.22
N VAL A 525 -2.07 -5.43 22.13
CA VAL A 525 -1.85 -4.03 21.73
C VAL A 525 -2.47 -3.05 22.73
N GLU A 526 -3.53 -3.44 23.44
CA GLU A 526 -4.15 -2.57 24.46
C GLU A 526 -3.28 -2.47 25.72
N LYS A 527 -2.59 -3.56 26.09
CA LYS A 527 -1.59 -3.55 27.18
C LYS A 527 -0.22 -3.07 26.71
N PHE A 528 0.00 -3.11 25.40
CA PHE A 528 1.27 -2.84 24.75
C PHE A 528 2.41 -3.72 25.29
N ASP A 529 2.10 -5.01 25.49
CA ASP A 529 3.02 -6.00 26.05
C ASP A 529 2.77 -7.40 25.49
N PHE A 530 3.79 -8.26 25.57
CA PHE A 530 3.66 -9.66 25.22
C PHE A 530 2.83 -10.41 26.26
N VAL A 531 2.05 -11.39 25.80
CA VAL A 531 1.22 -12.24 26.66
C VAL A 531 1.48 -13.70 26.35
N ASP A 532 1.37 -14.55 27.38
CA ASP A 532 1.53 -15.99 27.20
C ASP A 532 0.38 -16.60 26.39
N VAL A 533 0.72 -17.54 25.52
CA VAL A 533 -0.25 -18.30 24.72
C VAL A 533 -1.07 -19.24 25.60
N VAL A 534 -0.44 -19.91 26.56
CA VAL A 534 -1.09 -20.79 27.55
C VAL A 534 -1.41 -19.96 28.81
N LYS A 535 -2.63 -20.09 29.33
CA LYS A 535 -3.13 -19.32 30.49
C LYS A 535 -2.93 -20.00 31.83
#